data_AF-A0A5S4FD69-F1
#
_entry.id   AF-A0A5S4FD69-F1
#
_cell.length_a   1.000
_cell.length_b   1.000
_cell.length_c   1.000
_cell.angle_alpha   90.00
_cell.angle_beta   90.00
_cell.angle_gamma   90.00
#
_symmetry.space_group_name_H-M   'P 1'
#
loop_
_entity.id
_entity.type
_entity.pdbx_description
1 polymer ?
#
loop_
_entity_poly.entity_id
_entity_poly.type
_entity_poly.pdbx_seq_one_letter_code
_entity_poly.pdbx_strand_id
1 'polypeptide(L)'
;MSVAPACPRCRAGEVLAVLRLPHTWANASGGPVRGMSEIVVCARCDAGDPLTGPIVAYFAAHDQVRPESLDQLARPLRRWLDRARPPEPDEQALEAEIEAWYRGDL
;
A
#
# COMPACT_ATOMS: atom_id res chain seq x y z
N MET A 1 0.86 19.06 -13.90
CA MET A 1 0.24 17.73 -13.80
C MET A 1 1.23 16.83 -13.09
N SER A 2 0.91 16.39 -11.86
CA SER A 2 1.77 15.45 -11.13
C SER A 2 1.63 14.09 -11.80
N VAL A 3 2.72 13.52 -12.32
CA VAL A 3 2.70 12.14 -12.82
C VAL A 3 2.45 11.26 -11.60
N ALA A 4 1.35 10.50 -11.60
CA ALA A 4 1.12 9.51 -10.55
C ALA A 4 2.33 8.55 -10.56
N PRO A 5 3.00 8.31 -9.42
CA PRO A 5 4.18 7.46 -9.39
C PRO A 5 3.81 6.05 -9.87
N ALA A 6 4.71 5.42 -10.63
CA ALA A 6 4.54 4.03 -11.04
C ALA A 6 4.44 3.14 -9.78
N CYS A 7 3.60 2.11 -9.82
CA CYS A 7 3.44 1.20 -8.69
C CYS A 7 4.78 0.56 -8.30
N PRO A 8 5.21 0.62 -7.03
CA PRO A 8 6.48 0.03 -6.61
C PRO A 8 6.50 -1.49 -6.74
N ARG A 9 5.34 -2.16 -6.71
CA ARG A 9 5.22 -3.63 -6.82
C ARG A 9 5.47 -4.13 -8.24
N CYS A 10 4.77 -3.59 -9.24
CA CYS A 10 4.88 -4.06 -10.63
C CYS A 10 5.63 -3.11 -11.57
N ARG A 11 6.04 -1.93 -11.11
CA ARG A 11 6.76 -0.87 -11.85
C ARG A 11 6.06 -0.36 -13.12
N ALA A 12 4.83 -0.78 -13.39
CA ALA A 12 4.12 -0.51 -14.63
C ALA A 12 2.66 -0.10 -14.45
N GLY A 13 2.04 -0.40 -13.31
CA GLY A 13 0.65 -0.04 -13.04
C GLY A 13 0.52 1.35 -12.43
N GLU A 14 -0.58 2.03 -12.73
CA GLU A 14 -0.95 3.29 -12.09
C GLU A 14 -1.34 3.06 -10.62
N VAL A 15 -0.98 4.03 -9.77
CA VAL A 15 -1.38 4.09 -8.37
C VAL A 15 -2.68 4.88 -8.26
N LEU A 16 -3.76 4.19 -7.90
CA LEU A 16 -5.11 4.75 -7.78
C LEU A 16 -5.36 5.39 -6.41
N ALA A 17 -4.74 4.86 -5.36
CA ALA A 17 -4.87 5.38 -4.00
C ALA A 17 -3.64 5.05 -3.16
N VAL A 18 -3.33 5.93 -2.22
CA VAL A 18 -2.30 5.74 -1.19
C VAL A 18 -2.91 6.00 0.17
N LEU A 19 -2.86 5.00 1.05
CA LEU A 19 -3.18 5.15 2.47
C LEU A 19 -1.90 5.33 3.25
N ARG A 20 -1.82 6.43 4.02
CA ARG A 20 -0.68 6.75 4.89
C ARG A 20 -1.07 6.49 6.34
N LEU A 21 -0.43 5.51 6.95
CA LEU A 21 -0.66 5.12 8.34
C LEU A 21 0.56 5.51 9.18
N PRO A 22 0.41 6.44 10.14
CA PRO A 22 1.45 6.63 11.14
C PRO A 22 1.54 5.36 11.97
N HIS A 23 2.76 4.88 12.21
CA HIS A 23 2.99 3.76 13.10
C HIS A 23 4.09 4.11 14.09
N THR A 24 4.08 3.42 15.23
CA THR A 24 5.10 3.52 16.25
C THR A 24 5.60 2.13 16.59
N TRP A 25 6.91 1.94 16.54
CA TRP A 25 7.56 0.75 17.04
C TRP A 25 8.42 1.11 18.25
N ALA A 26 8.74 0.15 19.09
CA ALA A 26 9.76 0.34 20.12
C ALA A 26 11.12 -0.11 19.55
N ASN A 27 12.17 0.69 19.76
CA ASN A 27 13.54 0.23 19.50
C ASN A 27 14.00 -0.76 20.59
N ALA A 28 15.21 -1.31 20.43
CA ALA A 28 15.81 -2.24 21.40
C ALA A 28 15.97 -1.64 22.82
N SER A 29 15.97 -0.32 22.96
CA SER A 29 16.02 0.39 24.25
C SER A 29 14.63 0.74 24.80
N GLY A 30 13.55 0.29 24.16
CA GLY A 30 12.17 0.60 24.53
C GLY A 30 11.70 2.01 24.14
N GLY A 31 12.52 2.78 23.42
CA GLY A 31 12.18 4.12 22.95
C GLY A 31 11.27 4.08 21.72
N PRO A 32 10.27 4.98 21.61
CA PRO A 32 9.36 5.00 20.47
C PRO A 32 10.05 5.53 19.21
N VAL A 33 10.00 4.76 18.13
CA VAL A 33 10.37 5.16 16.77
C VAL A 33 9.08 5.46 16.02
N ARG A 34 8.94 6.71 15.57
CA ARG A 34 7.81 7.14 14.74
C ARG A 34 8.14 6.89 13.28
N GLY A 35 7.25 6.21 12.56
CA GLY A 35 7.37 6.00 11.14
C GLY A 35 6.04 6.22 10.41
N MET A 36 6.11 6.19 9.09
CA MET A 36 4.96 6.27 8.21
C MET A 36 4.96 5.04 7.30
N SER A 37 3.85 4.31 7.27
CA SER A 37 3.63 3.24 6.30
C SER A 37 2.73 3.73 5.19
N GLU A 38 3.09 3.42 3.95
CA GLU A 38 2.25 3.65 2.80
C GLU A 38 1.69 2.32 2.29
N ILE A 39 0.37 2.28 2.08
CA ILE A 39 -0.32 1.15 1.46
C ILE A 39 -0.91 1.63 0.15
N VAL A 40 -0.50 0.99 -0.95
CA VAL A 40 -0.76 1.45 -2.31
C VAL A 40 -1.78 0.55 -3.00
N VAL A 41 -2.84 1.15 -3.55
CA VAL A 41 -3.75 0.48 -4.49
C VAL A 41 -3.26 0.72 -5.92
N CYS A 42 -2.94 -0.36 -6.62
CA CYS A 42 -2.47 -0.36 -8.00
C CYS A 42 -3.52 -0.95 -8.94
N ALA A 43 -3.76 -0.27 -10.05
CA ALA A 43 -4.73 -0.70 -11.07
C ALA A 43 -4.44 -2.11 -11.65
N ARG A 44 -3.19 -2.59 -11.57
CA ARG A 44 -2.79 -3.93 -12.07
C ARG A 44 -2.70 -4.98 -10.97
N CYS A 45 -1.92 -4.70 -9.93
CA CYS A 45 -1.65 -5.69 -8.88
C CYS A 45 -2.89 -6.06 -8.08
N ASP A 46 -3.82 -5.12 -7.92
CA ASP A 46 -4.96 -5.28 -7.02
C ASP A 46 -6.27 -5.59 -7.74
N ALA A 47 -6.25 -5.72 -9.06
CA ALA A 47 -7.47 -5.93 -9.85
C ALA A 47 -8.26 -7.17 -9.40
N GLY A 48 -7.56 -8.22 -8.93
CA GLY A 48 -8.18 -9.45 -8.42
C GLY A 48 -8.31 -9.53 -6.90
N ASP A 49 -7.88 -8.50 -6.16
CA ASP A 49 -7.90 -8.57 -4.69
C ASP A 49 -9.32 -8.34 -4.13
N PRO A 50 -9.81 -9.16 -3.18
CA PRO A 50 -11.16 -9.02 -2.64
C PRO A 50 -11.42 -7.73 -1.84
N LEU A 51 -10.39 -7.04 -1.38
CA LEU A 51 -10.47 -5.81 -0.59
C LEU A 51 -10.34 -4.57 -1.47
N THR A 52 -9.38 -4.56 -2.39
CA THR A 52 -9.02 -3.40 -3.21
C THR A 52 -9.51 -3.49 -4.66
N GLY A 53 -9.81 -4.69 -5.18
CA GLY A 53 -10.37 -4.92 -6.51
C GLY A 53 -11.63 -4.12 -6.82
N PRO A 54 -12.60 -3.96 -5.88
CA PRO A 54 -13.75 -3.09 -6.11
C PRO A 54 -13.39 -1.60 -6.34
N ILE A 55 -12.30 -1.10 -5.74
CA ILE A 55 -11.79 0.25 -5.99
C ILE A 55 -11.21 0.33 -7.41
N VAL A 56 -10.44 -0.68 -7.82
CA VAL A 56 -9.89 -0.79 -9.19
C VAL A 56 -11.01 -0.83 -10.22
N ALA A 57 -12.04 -1.65 -9.99
CA ALA A 57 -13.18 -1.78 -10.88
C ALA A 57 -13.95 -0.46 -11.05
N TYR A 58 -14.09 0.34 -9.98
CA TYR A 58 -14.70 1.65 -10.05
C TYR A 58 -13.95 2.58 -11.01
N PHE A 59 -12.63 2.71 -10.85
CA PHE A 59 -11.80 3.58 -11.70
C PHE A 59 -11.69 3.06 -13.13
N ALA A 60 -11.69 1.74 -13.35
CA ALA A 60 -11.77 1.17 -14.69
C ALA A 60 -13.07 1.52 -15.43
N ALA A 61 -14.18 1.73 -14.69
CA ALA A 61 -15.48 2.05 -15.29
C ALA A 61 -15.73 3.57 -15.43
N HIS A 62 -15.24 4.40 -14.50
CA HIS A 62 -15.60 5.82 -14.42
C HIS A 62 -14.46 6.79 -14.77
N ASP A 63 -13.21 6.32 -14.84
CA ASP A 63 -11.93 7.05 -14.99
C ASP A 63 -11.66 8.07 -13.86
N GLN A 64 -12.69 8.81 -13.45
CA GLN A 64 -12.68 9.79 -12.37
C GLN A 64 -13.87 9.56 -11.44
N VAL A 65 -13.77 10.13 -10.23
CA VAL A 65 -14.86 10.08 -9.25
C VAL A 65 -16.03 10.94 -9.73
N ARG A 66 -17.21 10.33 -9.86
CA ARG A 66 -18.43 11.03 -10.27
C ARG A 66 -19.44 11.16 -9.14
N PRO A 67 -20.05 12.34 -8.93
CA PRO A 67 -21.02 12.58 -7.85
C PRO A 67 -22.14 11.52 -7.76
N GLU A 68 -22.70 11.13 -8.90
CA GLU A 68 -23.80 10.17 -9.02
C GLU A 68 -23.44 8.72 -8.64
N SER A 69 -22.14 8.43 -8.53
CA SER A 69 -21.61 7.10 -8.23
C SER A 69 -20.76 7.06 -6.96
N LEU A 70 -20.74 8.15 -6.19
CA LEU A 70 -19.91 8.30 -4.99
C LEU A 70 -20.13 7.15 -3.99
N ASP A 71 -21.36 6.73 -3.78
CA ASP A 71 -21.69 5.64 -2.85
C ASP A 71 -21.07 4.29 -3.26
N GLN A 72 -20.91 4.08 -4.57
CA GLN A 72 -20.29 2.88 -5.13
C GLN A 72 -18.79 2.82 -4.81
N LEU A 73 -18.12 3.97 -4.73
CA LEU A 73 -16.71 4.08 -4.35
C LEU A 73 -16.51 4.19 -2.83
N ALA A 74 -17.40 4.90 -2.13
CA ALA A 74 -17.28 5.16 -0.69
C ALA A 74 -17.30 3.87 0.13
N ARG A 75 -18.17 2.92 -0.23
CA ARG A 75 -18.27 1.62 0.47
C ARG A 75 -16.97 0.79 0.39
N PRO A 76 -16.38 0.52 -0.79
CA PRO A 76 -15.13 -0.22 -0.88
C PRO A 76 -13.94 0.55 -0.28
N LEU A 77 -13.89 1.88 -0.40
CA LEU A 77 -12.87 2.69 0.27
C LEU A 77 -12.92 2.51 1.79
N ARG A 78 -14.10 2.64 2.42
CA ARG A 78 -14.26 2.42 3.87
C ARG A 78 -13.82 1.01 4.28
N ARG A 79 -14.26 -0.01 3.54
CA ARG A 79 -13.88 -1.40 3.80
C ARG A 79 -12.36 -1.59 3.73
N TRP A 80 -11.70 -0.97 2.74
CA TRP A 80 -10.25 -0.98 2.61
C TRP A 80 -9.58 -0.28 3.78
N LEU A 81 -9.99 0.94 4.13
CA LEU A 81 -9.45 1.69 5.27
C LEU A 81 -9.54 0.92 6.59
N ASP A 82 -10.68 0.26 6.86
CA ASP A 82 -10.90 -0.48 8.10
C ASP A 82 -9.97 -1.70 8.24
N ARG A 83 -9.57 -2.30 7.12
CA ARG A 83 -8.82 -3.57 7.07
C ARG A 83 -7.37 -3.43 6.64
N ALA A 84 -6.99 -2.31 6.04
CA ALA A 84 -5.63 -2.05 5.65
C ALA A 84 -4.74 -2.03 6.89
N ARG A 85 -3.66 -2.80 6.84
CA ARG A 85 -2.62 -2.84 7.86
C ARG A 85 -1.29 -2.62 7.16
N PRO A 86 -0.34 -1.92 7.81
CA PRO A 86 1.04 -1.91 7.33
C PRO A 86 1.50 -3.34 7.04
N PRO A 87 2.26 -3.58 5.96
CA PRO A 87 2.90 -4.87 5.80
C PRO A 87 3.81 -5.13 7.01
N GLU A 88 3.71 -6.32 7.58
CA GLU A 88 4.65 -6.77 8.60
C GLU A 88 6.01 -7.01 7.93
N PRO A 89 7.13 -6.60 8.55
CA PRO A 89 8.45 -6.91 8.05
C PRO A 89 8.60 -8.42 7.88
N ASP A 90 9.16 -8.85 6.75
CA ASP A 90 9.54 -10.25 6.56
C ASP A 90 10.83 -10.50 7.36
N GLU A 91 10.69 -11.12 8.53
CA GLU A 91 11.83 -11.40 9.42
C GLU A 91 12.88 -12.30 8.77
N GLN A 92 12.49 -13.21 7.89
CA GLN A 92 13.43 -14.10 7.21
C GLN A 92 14.21 -13.36 6.14
N ALA A 93 13.55 -12.49 5.37
CA ALA A 93 14.21 -11.64 4.40
C ALA A 93 15.18 -10.67 5.10
N LEU A 94 14.78 -10.11 6.24
CA LEU A 94 15.62 -9.22 7.03
C LEU A 94 16.87 -9.94 7.54
N GLU A 95 16.73 -11.14 8.12
CA GLU A 95 17.86 -11.94 8.59
C GLU A 95 18.83 -12.26 7.45
N ALA A 96 18.30 -12.65 6.28
CA ALA A 96 19.13 -12.93 5.11
C ALA A 96 19.93 -11.71 4.64
N GLU A 97 19.33 -10.51 4.70
CA GLU A 97 19.99 -9.25 4.37
C GLU A 97 21.08 -8.89 5.41
N ILE A 98 20.82 -9.08 6.69
CA ILE A 98 21.81 -8.89 7.78
C ILE A 98 23.02 -9.79 7.57
N GLU A 99 22.80 -11.06 7.25
CA GLU A 99 23.88 -12.02 7.00
C GLU A 99 24.69 -11.67 5.74
N ALA A 100 24.05 -11.17 4.68
CA ALA A 100 24.75 -10.67 3.49
C ALA A 100 25.61 -9.44 3.80
N TRP A 101 25.12 -8.54 4.65
CA TRP A 101 25.87 -7.39 5.12
C TRP A 101 27.13 -7.79 5.89
N TYR A 102 27.03 -8.74 6.83
CA TYR A 102 28.19 -9.22 7.60
C TYR A 102 29.26 -9.89 6.73
N ARG A 103 28.89 -10.49 5.61
CA ARG A 103 29.83 -11.06 4.64
C ARG A 103 30.42 -10.04 3.67
N GLY A 104 29.87 -8.82 3.59
CA GLY A 104 30.28 -7.78 2.65
C GLY A 104 29.71 -7.96 1.24
N ASP A 105 28.58 -8.67 1.10
CA ASP A 105 27.93 -8.97 -0.19
C ASP A 105 26.92 -7.88 -0.62
N LEU A 106 26.72 -6.83 0.19
CA LEU A 106 25.79 -5.70 -0.02
C LEU A 106 26.52 -4.38 -0.30
#